data_AF-A0A4R1AG09-F1
#
_entry.id   AF-A0A4R1AG09-F1
#
_cell.length_a   1.000
_cell.length_b   1.000
_cell.length_c   1.000
_cell.angle_alpha   90.00
_cell.angle_beta   90.00
_cell.angle_gamma   90.00
#
_symmetry.space_group_name_H-M   'P 1'
#
loop_
_entity.id
_entity.type
_entity.pdbx_description
1 polymer ?
#
loop_
_entity_poly.entity_id
_entity_poly.type
_entity_poly.pdbx_seq_one_letter_code
_entity_poly.pdbx_strand_id
1 'polypeptide(L)'
;MIPLAAVVVLVEALALLGFAGTEVVAEPSRPMTYATAGLLAAYALGQAWAAFLLLKHRIGARGPLVATQLIQLGLAWNSRDSQVEWLSPALAVAALVALVALLAPSTTRALVAAERVPE
;
A
#
# COMPACT_ATOMS: atom_id res chain seq x y z
N MET A 1 -4.10 -11.72 -11.34
CA MET A 1 -4.06 -11.18 -9.96
C MET A 1 -3.00 -10.10 -9.77
N ILE A 2 -1.83 -10.15 -10.42
CA ILE A 2 -0.81 -9.08 -10.34
C ILE A 2 -1.35 -7.67 -10.67
N PRO A 3 -2.06 -7.43 -11.79
CA PRO A 3 -2.57 -6.09 -12.09
C PRO A 3 -3.58 -5.58 -11.06
N LEU A 4 -4.43 -6.49 -10.55
CA LEU A 4 -5.39 -6.17 -9.49
C LEU A 4 -4.67 -5.73 -8.21
N ALA A 5 -3.68 -6.50 -7.76
CA ALA A 5 -2.86 -6.14 -6.60
C ALA A 5 -2.19 -4.77 -6.79
N ALA A 6 -1.58 -4.56 -7.97
CA ALA A 6 -0.90 -3.30 -8.28
C ALA A 6 -1.86 -2.10 -8.27
N VAL A 7 -3.04 -2.22 -8.89
CA VAL A 7 -4.05 -1.15 -8.91
C VAL A 7 -4.53 -0.81 -7.51
N VAL A 8 -4.87 -1.82 -6.70
CA VAL A 8 -5.35 -1.60 -5.33
C VAL A 8 -4.28 -0.89 -4.49
N VAL A 9 -3.04 -1.38 -4.51
CA VAL A 9 -1.94 -0.75 -3.77
C VAL A 9 -1.62 0.65 -4.27
N LEU A 10 -1.71 0.91 -5.59
CA LEU A 10 -1.50 2.26 -6.13
C LEU A 10 -2.60 3.22 -5.69
N VAL A 11 -3.85 2.77 -5.60
CA VAL A 11 -4.95 3.58 -5.04
C VAL A 11 -4.69 3.90 -3.57
N GLU A 12 -4.23 2.93 -2.76
CA GLU A 12 -3.83 3.17 -1.37
C GLU A 12 -2.68 4.19 -1.25
N ALA A 13 -1.64 4.04 -2.07
CA ALA A 13 -0.51 4.95 -2.11
C ALA A 13 -0.94 6.39 -2.46
N LEU A 14 -1.83 6.54 -3.45
CA LEU A 14 -2.38 7.85 -3.82
C LEU A 14 -3.23 8.45 -2.69
N ALA A 15 -4.04 7.64 -2.01
CA ALA A 15 -4.82 8.10 -0.86
C ALA A 15 -3.93 8.58 0.29
N LEU A 16 -2.85 7.84 0.58
CA LEU A 16 -1.86 8.20 1.60
C LEU A 16 -1.11 9.49 1.26
N LEU A 17 -0.74 9.69 -0.01
CA LEU A 17 -0.14 10.94 -0.47
C LEU A 17 -1.11 12.12 -0.35
N GLY A 18 -2.38 11.91 -0.71
CA GLY A 18 -3.42 12.91 -0.53
C GLY A 18 -3.57 13.31 0.94
N PHE A 19 -3.64 12.33 1.84
CA PHE A 19 -3.73 12.55 3.28
C PHE A 19 -2.49 13.26 3.86
N ALA A 20 -1.29 12.87 3.42
CA ALA A 20 -0.06 13.58 3.81
C ALA A 20 -0.09 15.05 3.38
N GLY A 21 -0.63 15.34 2.19
CA GLY A 21 -0.81 16.70 1.70
C GLY A 21 -1.81 17.51 2.53
N THR A 22 -2.95 16.92 2.91
CA THR A 22 -3.96 17.61 3.72
C THR A 22 -3.43 17.98 5.11
N GLU A 23 -2.64 17.11 5.74
CA GLU A 23 -2.02 17.37 7.05
C GLU A 23 -1.11 18.61 7.01
N VAL A 24 -0.27 18.73 5.97
CA VAL A 24 0.64 19.87 5.82
C VAL A 24 -0.12 21.19 5.61
N VAL A 25 -1.26 21.14 4.89
CA VAL A 25 -2.08 22.33 4.63
C VAL A 25 -2.88 22.75 5.86
N ALA A 26 -3.38 21.79 6.65
CA ALA A 26 -4.23 22.06 7.81
C ALA A 26 -3.43 22.60 9.01
N GLU A 27 -2.29 21.98 9.36
CA GLU A 27 -1.50 22.35 10.53
C GLU A 27 -0.01 22.63 10.20
N PRO A 28 0.31 23.68 9.41
CA PRO A 28 1.68 23.95 8.95
C PRO A 28 2.64 24.44 10.05
N SER A 29 2.13 24.92 11.19
CA SER A 29 2.91 25.50 12.29
C SER A 29 3.42 24.47 13.29
N ARG A 30 2.99 23.21 13.20
CA ARG A 30 3.41 22.14 14.10
C ARG A 30 4.58 21.37 13.48
N PRO A 31 5.77 21.35 14.11
CA PRO A 31 6.94 20.67 13.55
C PRO A 31 6.72 19.16 13.34
N MET A 32 5.86 18.54 14.14
CA MET A 32 5.50 17.12 14.00
C MET A 32 4.75 16.83 12.68
N THR A 33 4.02 17.80 12.13
CA THR A 33 3.25 17.65 10.88
C THR A 33 4.15 17.23 9.72
N TYR A 34 5.29 17.90 9.55
CA TYR A 34 6.23 17.59 8.45
C TYR A 34 6.87 16.21 8.60
N ALA A 35 7.14 15.77 9.83
CA ALA A 35 7.68 14.44 10.09
C ALA A 35 6.66 13.35 9.74
N THR A 36 5.41 13.51 10.18
CA THR A 36 4.32 12.57 9.88
C THR A 36 4.03 12.55 8.37
N ALA A 37 3.90 13.71 7.74
CA ALA A 37 3.67 13.82 6.30
C ALA A 37 4.82 13.21 5.48
N GLY A 38 6.07 13.46 5.89
CA GLY A 38 7.24 12.86 5.27
C GLY A 38 7.26 11.34 5.38
N LEU A 39 6.91 10.78 6.55
CA LEU A 39 6.81 9.34 6.76
C LEU A 39 5.71 8.72 5.90
N LEU A 40 4.52 9.34 5.86
CA LEU A 40 3.40 8.88 5.03
C LEU A 40 3.74 8.93 3.54
N ALA A 41 4.41 9.98 3.08
CA ALA A 41 4.86 10.10 1.71
C ALA A 41 5.91 9.03 1.37
N ALA A 42 6.90 8.81 2.23
CA ALA A 42 7.89 7.75 2.04
C ALA A 42 7.23 6.36 1.98
N TYR A 43 6.25 6.10 2.85
CA TYR A 43 5.49 4.86 2.87
C TYR A 43 4.70 4.65 1.58
N ALA A 44 3.97 5.66 1.11
CA ALA A 44 3.21 5.62 -0.13
C ALA A 44 4.12 5.41 -1.36
N LEU A 45 5.25 6.12 -1.43
CA LEU A 45 6.23 5.96 -2.50
C LEU A 45 6.85 4.56 -2.48
N GLY A 46 7.15 4.02 -1.29
CA GLY A 46 7.61 2.63 -1.13
C GLY A 46 6.60 1.62 -1.65
N GLN A 47 5.32 1.80 -1.34
CA GLN A 47 4.23 0.97 -1.87
C GLN A 47 4.13 1.06 -3.40
N ALA A 48 4.13 2.28 -3.96
CA ALA A 48 4.06 2.49 -5.40
C ALA A 48 5.26 1.88 -6.14
N TRP A 49 6.47 2.03 -5.58
CA TRP A 49 7.69 1.42 -6.10
C TRP A 49 7.62 -0.11 -6.08
N ALA A 50 7.18 -0.69 -4.96
CA ALA A 50 7.03 -2.14 -4.87
C ALA A 50 5.94 -2.67 -5.82
N ALA A 51 4.84 -1.94 -5.99
CA ALA A 51 3.80 -2.27 -6.99
C ALA A 51 4.35 -2.23 -8.42
N PHE A 52 5.20 -1.25 -8.74
CA PHE A 52 5.89 -1.18 -10.02
C PHE A 52 6.84 -2.37 -10.25
N LEU A 53 7.60 -2.76 -9.23
CA LEU A 53 8.45 -3.96 -9.31
C LEU A 53 7.63 -5.25 -9.46
N LEU A 54 6.44 -5.32 -8.83
CA LEU A 54 5.51 -6.43 -8.99
C LEU A 54 4.99 -6.53 -10.43
N LEU A 55 4.67 -5.40 -11.08
CA LEU A 55 4.29 -5.35 -12.49
C LEU A 55 5.43 -5.82 -13.42
N LYS A 56 6.68 -5.59 -13.01
CA LYS A 56 7.88 -6.11 -13.66
C LYS A 56 8.20 -7.57 -13.28
N HIS A 57 7.28 -8.27 -12.61
CA HIS A 57 7.42 -9.66 -12.17
C HIS A 57 8.66 -9.92 -11.29
N ARG A 58 9.17 -8.91 -10.58
CA ARG A 58 10.29 -9.09 -9.64
C ARG A 58 9.79 -9.78 -8.37
N ILE A 59 10.28 -11.00 -8.09
CA ILE A 59 9.83 -11.80 -6.95
C ILE A 59 10.00 -11.11 -5.59
N GLY A 60 11.06 -10.29 -5.46
CA GLY A 60 11.35 -9.52 -4.25
C GLY A 60 10.32 -8.44 -3.91
N ALA A 61 9.43 -8.07 -4.84
CA ALA A 61 8.39 -7.07 -4.60
C ALA A 61 7.29 -7.55 -3.63
N ARG A 62 7.04 -8.87 -3.58
CA ARG A 62 5.91 -9.45 -2.84
C ARG A 62 6.05 -9.30 -1.33
N GLY A 63 7.25 -9.48 -0.79
CA GLY A 63 7.51 -9.39 0.66
C GLY A 63 7.14 -8.01 1.23
N PRO A 64 7.73 -6.92 0.72
CA PRO A 64 7.38 -5.55 1.12
C PRO A 64 5.89 -5.26 0.98
N LEU A 65 5.26 -5.63 -0.14
CA LEU A 65 3.83 -5.39 -0.35
C LEU A 65 2.96 -6.12 0.68
N VAL A 66 3.22 -7.40 0.97
CA VAL A 66 2.46 -8.12 2.01
C VAL A 66 2.63 -7.44 3.38
N ALA A 67 3.85 -7.01 3.72
CA ALA A 67 4.09 -6.30 4.98
C ALA A 67 3.33 -4.98 5.06
N THR A 68 3.28 -4.20 3.97
CA THR A 68 2.53 -2.94 3.97
C THR A 68 1.03 -3.17 4.12
N GLN A 69 0.47 -4.20 3.48
CA GLN A 69 -0.95 -4.52 3.64
C GLN A 69 -1.33 -4.91 5.08
N LEU A 70 -0.45 -5.60 5.80
CA LEU A 70 -0.65 -5.90 7.22
C LEU A 70 -0.64 -4.65 8.10
N ILE A 71 0.25 -3.69 7.79
CA ILE A 71 0.24 -2.37 8.44
C ILE A 71 -1.09 -1.65 8.15
N GLN A 72 -1.57 -1.71 6.91
CA GLN A 72 -2.84 -1.12 6.49
C GLN A 72 -4.05 -1.67 7.26
N LEU A 73 -4.07 -2.98 7.55
CA LEU A 73 -5.09 -3.58 8.43
C LEU A 73 -5.00 -3.04 9.87
N GLY A 74 -3.79 -2.85 10.38
CA GLY A 74 -3.59 -2.19 11.68
C GLY A 74 -4.08 -0.74 11.69
N LEU A 75 -3.84 0.01 10.60
CA LEU A 75 -4.38 1.35 10.42
C LEU A 75 -5.90 1.35 10.37
N ALA A 76 -6.51 0.44 9.61
CA ALA A 76 -7.96 0.26 9.56
C ALA A 76 -8.56 0.04 10.96
N TRP A 77 -7.92 -0.81 11.77
CA TRP A 77 -8.33 -1.06 13.15
C TRP A 77 -8.18 0.16 14.06
N ASN A 78 -7.10 0.92 13.92
CA ASN A 78 -6.88 2.14 14.69
C ASN A 78 -7.87 3.25 14.33
N SER A 79 -8.30 3.30 13.07
CA SER A 79 -9.27 4.29 12.57
C SER A 79 -10.74 3.86 12.77
N ARG A 80 -11.02 2.74 13.45
CA ARG A 80 -12.39 2.23 13.63
C ARG A 80 -13.33 3.21 14.34
N ASP A 81 -12.78 4.05 15.22
CA ASP A 81 -13.52 5.04 16.01
C ASP A 81 -13.34 6.47 15.43
N SER A 82 -12.84 6.59 14.19
CA SER A 82 -12.64 7.89 13.54
C SER A 82 -13.97 8.55 13.16
N GLN A 83 -13.98 9.88 13.03
CA GLN A 83 -15.15 10.64 12.56
C GLN A 83 -15.56 10.30 11.12
N VAL A 84 -14.68 9.65 10.36
CA VAL A 84 -14.92 9.22 8.98
C VAL A 84 -15.28 7.73 9.00
N GLU A 85 -16.57 7.43 9.21
CA GLU A 85 -17.07 6.06 9.44
C GLU A 85 -16.69 5.06 8.32
N TRP A 86 -16.55 5.53 7.08
CA TRP A 86 -16.20 4.69 5.94
C TRP A 86 -14.69 4.42 5.79
N LEU A 87 -13.83 5.16 6.49
CA LEU A 87 -12.37 5.06 6.35
C LEU A 87 -11.83 3.69 6.78
N SER A 88 -12.24 3.24 7.97
CA SER A 88 -11.84 1.95 8.52
C SER A 88 -12.22 0.76 7.62
N PRO A 89 -13.50 0.59 7.21
CA PRO A 89 -13.86 -0.51 6.32
C PRO A 89 -13.22 -0.38 4.92
N ALA A 90 -13.03 0.83 4.39
CA ALA A 90 -12.37 1.02 3.09
C ALA A 90 -10.90 0.54 3.12
N LEU A 91 -10.15 0.93 4.15
CA LEU A 91 -8.77 0.48 4.35
C LEU A 91 -8.69 -1.03 4.55
N ALA A 92 -9.59 -1.60 5.35
CA ALA A 92 -9.63 -3.04 5.60
C ALA A 92 -9.91 -3.83 4.32
N VAL A 93 -10.91 -3.42 3.55
CA VAL A 93 -11.29 -4.11 2.30
C VAL A 93 -10.19 -4.00 1.26
N ALA A 94 -9.60 -2.81 1.06
CA ALA A 94 -8.50 -2.62 0.12
C ALA A 94 -7.31 -3.55 0.47
N ALA A 95 -6.92 -3.56 1.75
CA ALA A 95 -5.81 -4.38 2.22
C ALA A 95 -6.06 -5.88 2.07
N LEU A 96 -7.29 -6.34 2.38
CA LEU A 96 -7.67 -7.74 2.19
C LEU A 96 -7.68 -8.13 0.71
N VAL A 97 -8.20 -7.29 -0.18
CA VAL A 97 -8.19 -7.55 -1.62
C VAL A 97 -6.76 -7.62 -2.15
N ALA A 98 -5.89 -6.69 -1.74
CA ALA A 98 -4.48 -6.70 -2.11
C ALA A 98 -3.78 -7.96 -1.60
N LEU A 99 -3.99 -8.36 -0.34
CA LEU A 99 -3.44 -9.59 0.22
C LEU A 99 -3.90 -10.83 -0.54
N VAL A 100 -5.20 -10.97 -0.81
CA VAL A 100 -5.73 -12.09 -1.60
C VAL A 100 -5.08 -12.12 -2.98
N ALA A 101 -4.93 -10.97 -3.64
CA ALA A 101 -4.30 -10.89 -4.95
C ALA A 101 -2.79 -11.20 -4.93
N LEU A 102 -2.06 -10.75 -3.91
CA LEU A 102 -0.63 -11.01 -3.72
C LEU A 102 -0.33 -12.47 -3.34
N LEU A 103 -1.24 -13.10 -2.60
CA LEU A 103 -1.08 -14.47 -2.11
C LEU A 103 -1.75 -15.51 -3.02
N ALA A 104 -2.52 -15.08 -4.03
CA ALA A 104 -3.16 -15.96 -4.98
C ALA A 104 -2.14 -16.88 -5.69
N PRO A 105 -2.44 -18.18 -5.89
CA PRO A 105 -1.54 -19.11 -6.57
C PRO A 105 -1.10 -18.64 -7.96
N SER A 106 -1.97 -17.91 -8.67
CA SER A 106 -1.64 -17.32 -9.98
C SER A 106 -0.50 -16.31 -9.90
N THR A 107 -0.44 -15.50 -8.84
CA THR A 107 0.61 -14.50 -8.64
C THR A 107 1.93 -15.18 -8.32
N THR A 108 1.91 -16.15 -7.40
CA THR A 108 3.10 -16.94 -7.05
C THR A 108 3.68 -17.65 -8.26
N ARG A 109 2.85 -18.32 -9.08
CA ARG A 109 3.31 -18.99 -10.30
C ARG A 109 3.95 -18.01 -11.29
N ALA A 110 3.34 -16.83 -11.49
CA ALA A 110 3.86 -15.83 -12.41
C ALA A 110 5.23 -15.29 -11.96
N LEU A 111 5.41 -14.99 -10.67
CA LEU A 111 6.68 -14.49 -10.14
C LEU A 111 7.79 -15.56 -10.18
N VAL A 112 7.48 -16.80 -9.83
CA VAL A 112 8.45 -17.91 -9.88
C VAL A 112 8.82 -18.25 -11.33
N ALA A 113 7.88 -18.16 -12.27
CA ALA A 113 8.17 -18.38 -13.70
C ALA A 113 9.14 -17.32 -14.24
N ALA A 114 8.95 -16.05 -13.87
CA ALA A 114 9.82 -14.96 -14.28
C ALA A 114 11.25 -15.05 -13.71
N GLU A 115 11.41 -15.59 -12.50
CA GLU A 115 12.74 -15.80 -11.89
C GLU A 115 13.55 -16.92 -12.58
N ARG A 116 12.88 -17.92 -13.15
CA ARG A 116 13.53 -19.07 -13.80
C ARG A 116 14.01 -18.81 -15.22
N VAL A 117 13.57 -17.71 -15.84
CA VAL A 117 14.02 -17.29 -17.18
C VAL A 117 15.01 -16.15 -16.97
N PRO A 118 16.32 -16.43 -16.83
CA PRO A 118 17.31 -15.37 -16.84
C PRO A 118 17.28 -14.70 -18.22
N GLU A 119 17.04 -13.38 -18.25
CA GLU A 119 17.21 -12.53 -19.43
C GLU A 119 18.67 -12.50 -19.91
#